data_AF-A0A2H3H6K6-F1
#
_entry.id   AF-A0A2H3H6K6-F1
#
_cell.length_a   1.000
_cell.length_b   1.000
_cell.length_c   1.000
_cell.angle_alpha   90.00
_cell.angle_beta   90.00
_cell.angle_gamma   90.00
#
_symmetry.space_group_name_H-M   'P 1'
#
loop_
_entity.id
_entity.type
_entity.pdbx_description
1 polymer ?
#
loop_
_entity_poly.entity_id
_entity_poly.type
_entity_poly.pdbx_seq_one_letter_code
_entity_poly.pdbx_strand_id
1 'polypeptide(L)'
;MRKKEEERKIREAEQKRREEAAKRLAELRAKDAKERQEREKERQRKEQEARDKKERLEAEQRAKELAIKLEEERKERERLEKEAKEAHRQRMSYAYSGVGEKISMWPNGRPPAAPKSTTSSASKPPPSAASSQRKPGPAPSAAKSNVSGVSTENSYRPYDKPKQQPKRRGSVSSLGSESSWAASQTTGRTTPPPSTRAGPYSTKDPDKIVISGVYLFMNQFSKTPASQLISGVGTVTDGLILRVTTEGLFIDDDVRNVPQREWDVKTWTLKQVETGEWKSKGLHLLRATNREGKRYLFVIDESESWKVSTGLQRLRKSPLAQQLAVSGMAASDARGTLEMLGWA
;
A
#
# COMPACT_ATOMS: atom_id res chain seq x y z
N MET A 1 -18.66 61.46 -76.02
CA MET A 1 -19.43 60.34 -75.43
C MET A 1 -18.69 59.02 -75.56
N ARG A 2 -18.73 58.34 -76.74
CA ARG A 2 -18.26 56.95 -77.00
C ARG A 2 -17.13 56.38 -76.10
N LYS A 3 -15.98 57.06 -75.96
CA LYS A 3 -14.87 56.58 -75.10
C LYS A 3 -15.27 56.19 -73.65
N LYS A 4 -16.23 56.89 -73.04
CA LYS A 4 -16.74 56.57 -71.68
C LYS A 4 -17.64 55.32 -71.63
N GLU A 5 -18.14 54.85 -72.77
CA GLU A 5 -18.96 53.64 -72.87
C GLU A 5 -18.09 52.41 -73.11
N GLU A 6 -17.01 52.56 -73.91
CA GLU A 6 -15.99 51.54 -74.14
C GLU A 6 -15.24 51.21 -72.84
N GLU A 7 -14.81 52.23 -72.09
CA GLU A 7 -14.16 52.07 -70.78
C GLU A 7 -15.06 51.34 -69.76
N ARG A 8 -16.38 51.62 -69.77
CA ARG A 8 -17.36 50.90 -68.95
C ARG A 8 -17.50 49.43 -69.37
N LYS A 9 -17.60 49.14 -70.67
CA LYS A 9 -17.68 47.77 -71.19
C LYS A 9 -16.43 46.95 -70.87
N ILE A 10 -15.25 47.56 -70.97
CA ILE A 10 -13.98 46.92 -70.58
C ILE A 10 -13.97 46.58 -69.08
N ARG A 11 -14.34 47.54 -68.22
CA ARG A 11 -14.40 47.33 -66.76
C ARG A 11 -15.44 46.28 -66.37
N GLU A 12 -16.60 46.24 -67.01
CA GLU A 12 -17.64 45.23 -66.78
C GLU A 12 -17.19 43.83 -67.23
N ALA A 13 -16.51 43.72 -68.38
CA ALA A 13 -15.92 42.46 -68.85
C ALA A 13 -14.80 41.97 -67.93
N GLU A 14 -13.98 42.88 -67.40
CA GLU A 14 -12.95 42.54 -66.41
C GLU A 14 -13.56 42.08 -65.08
N GLN A 15 -14.61 42.75 -64.60
CA GLN A 15 -15.36 42.34 -63.41
C GLN A 15 -15.97 40.94 -63.58
N LYS A 16 -16.61 40.65 -64.72
CA LYS A 16 -17.14 39.31 -65.03
C LYS A 16 -16.04 38.24 -65.05
N ARG A 17 -14.88 38.50 -65.65
CA ARG A 17 -13.72 37.58 -65.60
C ARG A 17 -13.18 37.36 -64.18
N ARG A 18 -13.09 38.42 -63.37
CA ARG A 18 -12.69 38.34 -61.95
C ARG A 18 -13.69 37.53 -61.12
N GLU A 19 -14.99 37.71 -61.36
CA GLU A 19 -16.05 36.93 -60.72
C GLU A 19 -16.05 35.45 -61.13
N GLU A 20 -15.87 35.14 -62.41
CA GLU A 20 -15.77 33.75 -62.89
C GLU A 20 -14.56 33.03 -62.30
N ALA A 21 -13.42 33.72 -62.20
CA ALA A 21 -12.22 33.21 -61.52
C ALA A 21 -12.47 32.98 -60.02
N ALA A 22 -13.14 33.92 -59.35
CA ALA A 22 -13.51 33.78 -57.93
C ALA A 22 -14.51 32.63 -57.69
N LYS A 23 -15.52 32.48 -58.56
CA LYS A 23 -16.51 31.39 -58.52
C LYS A 23 -15.83 30.03 -58.72
N ARG A 24 -14.92 29.88 -59.69
CA ARG A 24 -14.14 28.64 -59.90
C ARG A 24 -13.22 28.33 -58.71
N LEU A 25 -12.57 29.33 -58.12
CA LEU A 25 -11.72 29.14 -56.93
C LEU A 25 -12.54 28.73 -55.69
N ALA A 26 -13.74 29.30 -55.52
CA ALA A 26 -14.67 28.91 -54.46
C ALA A 26 -15.20 27.49 -54.65
N GLU A 27 -15.54 27.09 -55.88
CA GLU A 27 -15.99 25.73 -56.22
C GLU A 27 -14.91 24.68 -55.94
N LEU A 28 -13.65 24.95 -56.30
CA LEU A 28 -12.52 24.07 -56.01
C LEU A 28 -12.30 23.89 -54.50
N ARG A 29 -12.37 24.97 -53.72
CA ARG A 29 -12.30 24.88 -52.25
C ARG A 29 -13.52 24.16 -51.64
N ALA A 30 -14.70 24.32 -52.21
CA ALA A 30 -15.91 23.62 -51.76
C ALA A 30 -15.84 22.11 -52.05
N LYS A 31 -15.16 21.69 -53.14
CA LYS A 31 -14.90 20.28 -53.46
C LYS A 31 -13.86 19.67 -52.50
N ASP A 32 -12.71 20.31 -52.32
CA ASP A 32 -11.66 19.90 -51.36
C ASP A 32 -12.21 19.82 -49.91
N ALA A 33 -13.04 20.78 -49.49
CA ALA A 33 -13.69 20.74 -48.18
C ALA A 33 -14.67 19.56 -48.00
N LYS A 34 -15.43 19.21 -49.05
CA LYS A 34 -16.33 18.05 -49.03
C LYS A 34 -15.58 16.72 -49.01
N GLU A 35 -14.56 16.58 -49.86
CA GLU A 35 -13.71 15.38 -49.90
C GLU A 35 -13.07 15.11 -48.53
N ARG A 36 -12.56 16.15 -47.85
CA ARG A 36 -12.04 16.05 -46.48
C ARG A 36 -13.11 15.60 -45.49
N GLN A 37 -14.31 16.17 -45.53
CA GLN A 37 -15.42 15.77 -44.63
C GLN A 37 -15.89 14.34 -44.86
N GLU A 38 -15.92 13.87 -46.11
CA GLU A 38 -16.29 12.49 -46.44
C GLU A 38 -15.21 11.51 -45.97
N ARG A 39 -13.92 11.82 -46.21
CA ARG A 39 -12.78 11.04 -45.73
C ARG A 39 -12.65 11.01 -44.21
N GLU A 40 -13.08 12.08 -43.52
CA GLU A 40 -13.15 12.11 -42.06
C GLU A 40 -14.31 11.25 -41.53
N LYS A 41 -15.50 11.35 -42.14
CA LYS A 41 -16.66 10.49 -41.79
C LYS A 41 -16.37 9.00 -42.04
N GLU A 42 -15.69 8.66 -43.13
CA GLU A 42 -15.25 7.29 -43.41
C GLU A 42 -14.32 6.77 -42.29
N ARG A 43 -13.34 7.59 -41.88
CA ARG A 43 -12.43 7.26 -40.77
C ARG A 43 -13.18 7.09 -39.44
N GLN A 44 -14.06 8.02 -39.09
CA GLN A 44 -14.87 7.95 -37.86
C GLN A 44 -15.75 6.69 -37.84
N ARG A 45 -16.40 6.35 -38.96
CA ARG A 45 -17.20 5.12 -39.09
C ARG A 45 -16.36 3.85 -38.94
N LYS A 46 -15.16 3.82 -39.54
CA LYS A 46 -14.22 2.70 -39.46
C LYS A 46 -13.60 2.56 -38.06
N GLU A 47 -13.38 3.66 -37.36
CA GLU A 47 -12.92 3.69 -35.97
C GLU A 47 -14.02 3.22 -34.99
N GLN A 48 -15.28 3.62 -35.21
CA GLN A 48 -16.44 3.07 -34.49
C GLN A 48 -16.58 1.56 -34.73
N GLU A 49 -16.57 1.09 -35.98
CA GLU A 49 -16.67 -0.35 -36.27
C GLU A 49 -15.51 -1.16 -35.65
N ALA A 50 -14.28 -0.61 -35.65
CA ALA A 50 -13.13 -1.23 -34.98
C ALA A 50 -13.28 -1.25 -33.45
N ARG A 51 -13.84 -0.19 -32.85
CA ARG A 51 -14.14 -0.13 -31.41
C ARG A 51 -15.21 -1.13 -31.03
N ASP A 52 -16.35 -1.14 -31.72
CA ASP A 52 -17.47 -2.04 -31.47
C ASP A 52 -17.04 -3.52 -31.62
N LYS A 53 -16.20 -3.82 -32.62
CA LYS A 53 -15.63 -5.15 -32.80
C LYS A 53 -14.68 -5.54 -31.67
N LYS A 54 -13.86 -4.60 -31.16
CA LYS A 54 -13.02 -4.84 -29.98
C LYS A 54 -13.86 -5.06 -28.73
N GLU A 55 -14.87 -4.24 -28.50
CA GLU A 55 -15.76 -4.32 -27.33
C GLU A 55 -16.54 -5.64 -27.31
N ARG A 56 -17.03 -6.12 -28.47
CA ARG A 56 -17.63 -7.45 -28.62
C ARG A 56 -16.66 -8.59 -28.29
N LEU A 57 -15.42 -8.54 -28.78
CA LEU A 57 -14.40 -9.56 -28.48
C LEU A 57 -14.03 -9.57 -26.99
N GLU A 58 -13.92 -8.39 -26.37
CA GLU A 58 -13.62 -8.26 -24.94
C GLU A 58 -14.80 -8.75 -24.07
N ALA A 59 -16.04 -8.46 -24.47
CA ALA A 59 -17.23 -9.02 -23.83
C ALA A 59 -17.33 -10.54 -23.97
N GLU A 60 -16.99 -11.10 -25.14
CA GLU A 60 -16.95 -12.55 -25.36
C GLU A 60 -15.86 -13.24 -24.53
N GLN A 61 -14.68 -12.62 -24.41
CA GLN A 61 -13.59 -13.11 -23.55
C GLN A 61 -14.00 -13.08 -22.07
N ARG A 62 -14.58 -11.98 -21.57
CA ARG A 62 -15.08 -11.87 -20.20
C ARG A 62 -16.20 -12.89 -19.92
N ALA A 63 -17.09 -13.14 -20.87
CA ALA A 63 -18.13 -14.16 -20.76
C ALA A 63 -17.54 -15.58 -20.66
N LYS A 64 -16.49 -15.89 -21.43
CA LYS A 64 -15.75 -17.16 -21.36
C LYS A 64 -14.98 -17.32 -20.06
N GLU A 65 -14.32 -16.26 -19.56
CA GLU A 65 -13.63 -16.26 -18.26
C GLU A 65 -14.61 -16.54 -17.11
N LEU A 66 -15.78 -15.87 -17.10
CA LEU A 66 -16.82 -16.10 -16.11
C LEU A 66 -17.43 -17.52 -16.19
N ALA A 67 -17.60 -18.06 -17.40
CA ALA A 67 -18.11 -19.42 -17.60
C ALA A 67 -17.11 -20.48 -17.09
N ILE A 68 -15.82 -20.34 -17.41
CA ILE A 68 -14.75 -21.21 -16.91
C ILE A 68 -14.70 -21.16 -15.38
N LYS A 69 -14.70 -19.96 -14.80
CA LYS A 69 -14.64 -19.78 -13.34
C LYS A 69 -15.83 -20.40 -12.62
N LEU A 70 -17.05 -20.29 -13.18
CA LEU A 70 -18.25 -20.92 -12.62
C LEU A 70 -18.20 -22.45 -12.75
N GLU A 71 -17.59 -22.99 -13.82
CA GLU A 71 -17.37 -24.43 -13.96
C GLU A 71 -16.31 -24.95 -12.98
N GLU A 72 -15.26 -24.16 -12.70
CA GLU A 72 -14.23 -24.47 -11.69
C GLU A 72 -14.80 -24.43 -10.27
N GLU A 73 -15.53 -23.37 -9.90
CA GLU A 73 -16.23 -23.28 -8.60
C GLU A 73 -17.20 -24.45 -8.40
N ARG A 74 -17.92 -24.85 -9.46
CA ARG A 74 -18.81 -26.01 -9.43
C ARG A 74 -18.04 -27.33 -9.23
N LYS A 75 -16.90 -27.51 -9.90
CA LYS A 75 -16.02 -28.70 -9.74
C LYS A 75 -15.38 -28.76 -8.35
N GLU A 76 -14.97 -27.63 -7.79
CA GLU A 76 -14.43 -27.53 -6.44
C GLU A 76 -15.51 -27.86 -5.40
N ARG A 77 -16.71 -27.28 -5.54
CA ARG A 77 -17.85 -27.61 -4.68
C ARG A 77 -18.25 -29.08 -4.76
N GLU A 78 -18.23 -29.70 -5.94
CA GLU A 78 -18.49 -31.13 -6.11
C GLU A 78 -17.39 -32.01 -5.47
N ARG A 79 -16.11 -31.58 -5.53
CA ARG A 79 -15.01 -32.25 -4.83
C ARG A 79 -15.18 -32.18 -3.31
N LEU A 80 -15.45 -30.99 -2.76
CA LEU A 80 -15.70 -30.78 -1.33
C LEU A 80 -16.93 -31.57 -0.85
N GLU A 81 -17.99 -31.67 -1.65
CA GLU A 81 -19.17 -32.49 -1.31
C GLU A 81 -18.86 -34.00 -1.33
N LYS A 82 -18.00 -34.45 -2.26
CA LYS A 82 -17.52 -35.84 -2.29
C LYS A 82 -16.62 -36.16 -1.10
N GLU A 83 -15.67 -35.29 -0.77
CA GLU A 83 -14.79 -35.41 0.38
C GLU A 83 -15.57 -35.42 1.70
N ALA A 84 -16.55 -34.51 1.86
CA ALA A 84 -17.43 -34.49 3.03
C ALA A 84 -18.28 -35.77 3.16
N LYS A 85 -18.78 -36.33 2.05
CA LYS A 85 -19.49 -37.62 2.04
C LYS A 85 -18.56 -38.80 2.35
N GLU A 86 -17.32 -38.77 1.90
CA GLU A 86 -16.34 -39.80 2.23
C GLU A 86 -15.92 -39.71 3.70
N ALA A 87 -15.57 -38.53 4.21
CA ALA A 87 -15.28 -38.30 5.62
C ALA A 87 -16.45 -38.73 6.53
N HIS A 88 -17.70 -38.47 6.11
CA HIS A 88 -18.89 -38.98 6.80
C HIS A 88 -18.96 -40.52 6.78
N ARG A 89 -18.67 -41.16 5.64
CA ARG A 89 -18.62 -42.63 5.53
C ARG A 89 -17.51 -43.24 6.40
N GLN A 90 -16.31 -42.67 6.38
CA GLN A 90 -15.18 -43.10 7.20
C GLN A 90 -15.48 -42.92 8.71
N ARG A 91 -16.09 -41.80 9.11
CA ARG A 91 -16.53 -41.55 10.49
C ARG A 91 -17.59 -42.55 10.95
N MET A 92 -18.53 -42.93 10.06
CA MET A 92 -19.51 -43.98 10.35
C MET A 92 -18.87 -45.37 10.46
N SER A 93 -17.87 -45.71 9.63
CA SER A 93 -17.17 -47.00 9.76
C SER A 93 -16.32 -47.10 11.03
N TYR A 94 -15.73 -45.99 11.50
CA TYR A 94 -15.00 -45.94 12.77
C TYR A 94 -15.93 -46.12 14.00
N ALA A 95 -17.22 -45.77 13.88
CA ALA A 95 -18.20 -45.85 14.96
C ALA A 95 -18.74 -47.27 15.24
N TYR A 96 -18.37 -48.30 14.47
CA TYR A 96 -18.84 -49.69 14.67
C TYR A 96 -17.75 -50.64 15.20
N SER A 97 -16.47 -50.25 15.13
CA SER A 97 -15.32 -51.08 15.52
C SER A 97 -14.94 -50.90 17.00
N GLY A 98 -15.92 -51.01 17.92
CA GLY A 98 -15.75 -50.59 19.31
C GLY A 98 -16.60 -51.31 20.36
N VAL A 99 -17.09 -52.53 20.09
CA VAL A 99 -17.90 -53.31 21.04
C VAL A 99 -17.10 -54.48 21.62
N GLY A 100 -16.47 -54.19 22.78
CA GLY A 100 -16.03 -55.19 23.77
C GLY A 100 -14.82 -56.05 23.42
N GLU A 101 -13.72 -55.85 24.15
CA GLU A 101 -13.25 -56.88 25.10
C GLU A 101 -12.34 -56.32 26.21
N LYS A 102 -12.62 -56.79 27.44
CA LYS A 102 -11.73 -57.01 28.60
C LYS A 102 -10.37 -56.27 28.65
N ILE A 103 -10.19 -55.39 29.63
CA ILE A 103 -8.98 -55.36 30.49
C ILE A 103 -9.25 -54.61 31.81
N SER A 104 -8.77 -55.16 32.93
CA SER A 104 -9.03 -54.66 34.29
C SER A 104 -7.94 -53.70 34.76
N MET A 105 -8.31 -52.62 35.45
CA MET A 105 -7.36 -51.55 35.86
C MET A 105 -6.37 -51.90 36.98
N TRP A 106 -6.37 -53.14 37.50
CA TRP A 106 -5.45 -53.64 38.52
C TRP A 106 -5.01 -55.07 38.17
N PRO A 107 -3.82 -55.30 37.61
CA PRO A 107 -3.35 -56.64 37.25
C PRO A 107 -3.07 -57.54 38.46
N ASN A 108 -2.48 -56.97 39.53
CA ASN A 108 -2.22 -57.63 40.81
C ASN A 108 -3.00 -56.92 41.93
N GLY A 109 -3.30 -57.68 42.99
CA GLY A 109 -4.33 -57.33 43.99
C GLY A 109 -4.16 -56.03 44.79
N ARG A 110 -5.30 -55.54 45.29
CA ARG A 110 -5.49 -54.35 46.12
C ARG A 110 -4.64 -54.37 47.40
N PRO A 111 -3.88 -53.31 47.73
CA PRO A 111 -3.09 -53.25 48.96
C PRO A 111 -3.95 -52.99 50.23
N PRO A 112 -3.58 -53.55 51.40
CA PRO A 112 -4.23 -53.28 52.69
C PRO A 112 -3.65 -52.04 53.41
N ALA A 113 -4.30 -51.62 54.51
CA ALA A 113 -3.91 -50.47 55.32
C ALA A 113 -3.11 -50.84 56.60
N ALA A 114 -2.48 -49.83 57.23
CA ALA A 114 -1.46 -49.97 58.29
C ALA A 114 -1.97 -50.32 59.71
N PRO A 115 -1.06 -50.76 60.61
CA PRO A 115 -0.75 -49.94 61.79
C PRO A 115 0.77 -49.75 62.06
N LYS A 116 1.22 -49.58 63.32
CA LYS A 116 2.37 -48.71 63.71
C LYS A 116 3.52 -49.35 64.54
N SER A 117 4.71 -48.73 64.41
CA SER A 117 5.68 -48.35 65.48
C SER A 117 6.79 -49.31 66.01
N THR A 118 7.83 -48.70 66.62
CA THR A 118 9.02 -49.24 67.37
C THR A 118 10.17 -49.83 66.52
N THR A 119 11.49 -49.68 66.81
CA THR A 119 12.24 -48.89 67.83
C THR A 119 13.75 -48.72 67.48
N SER A 120 14.38 -47.60 67.91
CA SER A 120 15.85 -47.40 68.11
C SER A 120 16.79 -47.50 66.87
N SER A 121 18.05 -47.04 66.86
CA SER A 121 18.95 -46.47 67.89
C SER A 121 19.75 -45.25 67.36
N ALA A 122 20.62 -44.63 68.18
CA ALA A 122 21.18 -43.28 67.96
C ALA A 122 22.69 -43.21 67.69
N SER A 123 23.17 -42.11 67.10
CA SER A 123 24.52 -41.56 67.34
C SER A 123 24.61 -40.02 67.10
N LYS A 124 25.53 -39.39 67.84
CA LYS A 124 25.97 -37.97 67.94
C LYS A 124 27.26 -37.99 68.81
N PRO A 125 28.04 -36.89 69.06
CA PRO A 125 27.85 -35.44 68.83
C PRO A 125 29.09 -34.84 68.07
N PRO A 126 29.61 -33.60 68.26
CA PRO A 126 29.08 -32.34 68.82
C PRO A 126 29.23 -31.09 67.89
N PRO A 127 28.62 -29.94 68.24
CA PRO A 127 28.80 -28.64 67.53
C PRO A 127 29.50 -27.56 68.38
N SER A 128 29.98 -26.47 67.76
CA SER A 128 30.46 -25.26 68.47
C SER A 128 30.36 -23.95 67.66
N ALA A 129 30.04 -22.84 68.36
CA ALA A 129 30.19 -21.41 68.00
C ALA A 129 29.41 -20.84 66.76
N ALA A 130 28.84 -19.62 66.77
CA ALA A 130 28.60 -18.65 67.85
C ALA A 130 27.48 -17.63 67.47
N SER A 131 26.96 -16.88 68.48
CA SER A 131 26.27 -15.56 68.43
C SER A 131 25.12 -15.31 67.41
N SER A 132 23.85 -15.04 67.77
CA SER A 132 23.27 -13.93 68.59
C SER A 132 23.32 -12.53 67.94
N GLN A 133 22.31 -11.65 67.95
CA GLN A 133 20.94 -11.70 68.50
C GLN A 133 19.98 -10.66 67.80
N ARG A 134 18.95 -10.12 68.47
CA ARG A 134 17.80 -9.38 67.89
C ARG A 134 17.98 -7.84 67.70
N LYS A 135 17.07 -7.25 66.89
CA LYS A 135 16.60 -5.83 66.79
C LYS A 135 16.24 -5.20 68.16
N PRO A 136 16.07 -3.85 68.35
CA PRO A 136 15.72 -2.79 67.37
C PRO A 136 16.48 -1.42 67.52
N GLY A 137 16.01 -0.34 66.85
CA GLY A 137 16.48 1.07 66.99
C GLY A 137 15.64 1.91 67.98
N PRO A 138 15.63 3.29 67.96
CA PRO A 138 16.01 4.22 66.86
C PRO A 138 16.85 5.50 67.23
N ALA A 139 17.27 6.27 66.20
CA ALA A 139 17.41 7.75 65.99
C ALA A 139 17.50 8.80 67.16
N PRO A 140 17.88 10.09 66.92
CA PRO A 140 18.84 10.71 65.95
C PRO A 140 19.73 11.87 66.52
N SER A 141 20.72 12.38 65.77
CA SER A 141 21.35 13.74 65.93
C SER A 141 22.29 14.11 64.75
N ALA A 142 22.78 15.34 64.54
CA ALA A 142 22.07 16.55 64.05
C ALA A 142 23.05 17.75 63.80
N ALA A 143 23.38 18.07 62.53
CA ALA A 143 23.95 19.35 62.04
C ALA A 143 23.91 19.34 60.49
N LYS A 144 23.43 20.34 59.72
CA LYS A 144 23.73 21.80 59.63
C LYS A 144 25.13 22.10 59.05
N SER A 145 25.34 23.06 58.15
CA SER A 145 24.46 23.84 57.24
C SER A 145 25.32 24.80 56.39
N ASN A 146 24.85 25.29 55.24
CA ASN A 146 25.29 26.60 54.71
C ASN A 146 24.18 27.29 53.93
N VAL A 147 24.08 28.62 54.05
CA VAL A 147 22.90 29.42 53.65
C VAL A 147 23.30 30.84 53.20
N SER A 148 22.67 31.30 52.11
CA SER A 148 22.35 32.70 51.78
C SER A 148 21.07 32.68 50.92
N GLY A 149 20.12 33.63 50.94
CA GLY A 149 20.01 34.91 51.66
C GLY A 149 20.41 36.11 50.78
N VAL A 150 19.66 37.22 50.69
CA VAL A 150 18.31 37.59 51.22
C VAL A 150 17.84 38.88 50.48
N SER A 151 16.56 39.28 50.36
CA SER A 151 15.27 38.65 50.70
C SER A 151 14.42 38.42 49.41
N THR A 152 13.19 38.88 49.13
CA THR A 152 12.14 39.71 49.78
C THR A 152 10.74 39.13 49.53
N GLU A 153 9.77 39.56 50.35
CA GLU A 153 8.38 39.11 50.34
C GLU A 153 7.49 39.75 49.23
N ASN A 154 6.27 39.18 49.08
CA ASN A 154 5.12 39.65 48.29
C ASN A 154 5.14 39.46 46.76
N SER A 155 4.71 38.26 46.31
CA SER A 155 3.93 38.07 45.07
C SER A 155 3.12 36.78 45.09
N TYR A 156 1.85 36.86 45.53
CA TYR A 156 0.91 35.75 45.53
C TYR A 156 0.21 35.62 44.16
N ARG A 157 0.34 34.47 43.49
CA ARG A 157 -0.33 34.18 42.21
C ARG A 157 -1.59 33.34 42.43
N PRO A 158 -2.81 33.79 42.04
CA PRO A 158 -4.07 33.12 42.41
C PRO A 158 -4.31 31.67 41.96
N TYR A 159 -3.43 31.06 41.16
CA TYR A 159 -3.65 29.75 40.53
C TYR A 159 -2.73 28.62 41.03
N ASP A 160 -1.68 28.91 41.82
CA ASP A 160 -0.78 27.88 42.36
C ASP A 160 -1.36 27.23 43.64
N LYS A 161 -2.29 26.28 43.46
CA LYS A 161 -2.80 25.42 44.54
C LYS A 161 -2.74 23.93 44.15
N PRO A 162 -1.97 23.08 44.86
CA PRO A 162 -1.87 21.65 44.55
C PRO A 162 -3.16 20.90 44.92
N LYS A 163 -3.65 20.07 43.99
CA LYS A 163 -4.92 19.33 44.13
C LYS A 163 -4.71 18.02 44.91
N GLN A 164 -5.24 17.95 46.13
CA GLN A 164 -5.10 16.76 47.00
C GLN A 164 -6.00 15.58 46.57
N GLN A 165 -5.57 14.36 46.88
CA GLN A 165 -6.34 13.12 46.68
C GLN A 165 -7.09 12.70 47.97
N PRO A 166 -8.34 12.21 47.88
CA PRO A 166 -9.07 11.73 49.05
C PRO A 166 -8.60 10.32 49.49
N LYS A 167 -8.37 10.14 50.79
CA LYS A 167 -8.12 8.81 51.40
C LYS A 167 -9.40 8.19 51.95
N ARG A 168 -9.46 6.86 51.91
CA ARG A 168 -10.60 6.03 52.38
C ARG A 168 -10.90 6.25 53.87
N ARG A 169 -12.19 6.18 54.22
CA ARG A 169 -12.69 5.71 55.52
C ARG A 169 -13.60 4.50 55.28
N GLY A 170 -13.60 3.55 56.22
CA GLY A 170 -14.53 2.42 56.20
C GLY A 170 -15.78 2.70 57.03
N SER A 171 -16.87 2.01 56.70
CA SER A 171 -18.05 1.85 57.57
C SER A 171 -18.40 0.36 57.61
N VAL A 172 -19.11 -0.06 58.65
CA VAL A 172 -19.41 -1.47 58.95
C VAL A 172 -20.85 -1.85 58.58
N SER A 173 -21.04 -3.16 58.35
CA SER A 173 -22.30 -3.91 58.44
C SER A 173 -23.56 -3.35 57.76
N SER A 174 -24.00 -4.05 56.71
CA SER A 174 -25.42 -4.33 56.52
C SER A 174 -25.58 -5.84 56.33
N LEU A 175 -26.45 -6.48 57.11
CA LEU A 175 -26.91 -7.85 56.86
C LEU A 175 -28.17 -7.74 55.99
N GLY A 176 -28.19 -8.43 54.85
CA GLY A 176 -29.29 -8.32 53.89
C GLY A 176 -28.87 -8.84 52.52
N SER A 177 -28.82 -10.16 52.38
CA SER A 177 -28.67 -10.81 51.07
C SER A 177 -29.97 -10.65 50.27
N GLU A 178 -29.87 -10.37 48.97
CA GLU A 178 -30.34 -11.26 47.88
C GLU A 178 -30.43 -10.53 46.52
N SER A 179 -30.28 -11.30 45.44
CA SER A 179 -30.50 -10.92 44.02
C SER A 179 -29.73 -9.70 43.46
N SER A 180 -28.62 -9.98 42.75
CA SER A 180 -28.12 -9.14 41.64
C SER A 180 -27.25 -9.98 40.69
N TRP A 181 -27.88 -10.93 39.98
CA TRP A 181 -27.25 -11.72 38.93
C TRP A 181 -27.05 -10.90 37.66
N ALA A 182 -25.98 -10.09 37.61
CA ALA A 182 -25.44 -9.59 36.36
C ALA A 182 -24.59 -10.71 35.73
N ALA A 183 -25.17 -11.48 34.80
CA ALA A 183 -24.47 -12.58 34.14
C ALA A 183 -23.31 -12.04 33.27
N SER A 184 -22.07 -12.36 33.65
CA SER A 184 -20.87 -12.01 32.88
C SER A 184 -20.93 -12.66 31.50
N GLN A 185 -21.25 -11.87 30.46
CA GLN A 185 -21.08 -12.33 29.09
C GLN A 185 -19.61 -12.67 28.85
N THR A 186 -19.35 -13.93 28.51
CA THR A 186 -18.03 -14.37 28.04
C THR A 186 -17.65 -13.58 26.80
N THR A 187 -16.60 -12.79 26.86
CA THR A 187 -15.96 -12.20 25.68
C THR A 187 -15.38 -13.32 24.84
N GLY A 188 -16.19 -13.85 23.92
CA GLY A 188 -15.77 -14.89 22.98
C GLY A 188 -14.51 -14.44 22.24
N ARG A 189 -13.55 -15.36 22.07
CA ARG A 189 -12.25 -15.10 21.46
C ARG A 189 -12.43 -14.51 20.06
N THR A 190 -12.37 -13.18 19.94
CA THR A 190 -12.53 -12.53 18.64
C THR A 190 -11.32 -12.84 17.78
N THR A 191 -11.50 -13.65 16.75
CA THR A 191 -10.64 -13.54 15.57
C THR A 191 -10.84 -12.13 15.02
N PRO A 192 -9.77 -11.35 14.76
CA PRO A 192 -9.92 -10.09 14.05
C PRO A 192 -10.57 -10.37 12.69
N PRO A 193 -11.37 -9.43 12.14
CA PRO A 193 -11.99 -9.62 10.83
C PRO A 193 -10.89 -9.93 9.81
N PRO A 194 -11.11 -10.90 8.89
CA PRO A 194 -10.08 -11.29 7.93
C PRO A 194 -9.67 -10.08 7.11
N SER A 195 -8.37 -9.82 7.02
CA SER A 195 -7.83 -8.79 6.13
C SER A 195 -8.30 -9.11 4.71
N THR A 196 -9.15 -8.24 4.16
CA THR A 196 -9.66 -8.36 2.79
C THR A 196 -8.55 -8.22 1.75
N ARG A 197 -7.36 -7.78 2.18
CA ARG A 197 -6.10 -7.88 1.45
C ARG A 197 -5.29 -9.08 1.95
N ALA A 198 -5.16 -10.10 1.10
CA ALA A 198 -4.44 -11.35 1.37
C ALA A 198 -3.01 -11.40 0.76
N GLY A 199 -2.49 -10.27 0.27
CA GLY A 199 -1.17 -10.15 -0.35
C GLY A 199 -0.80 -8.68 -0.60
N PRO A 200 0.36 -8.38 -1.22
CA PRO A 200 0.78 -7.02 -1.55
C PRO A 200 -0.23 -6.28 -2.45
N TYR A 201 -0.17 -4.95 -2.46
CA TYR A 201 -0.99 -4.15 -3.37
C TYR A 201 -0.70 -4.49 -4.85
N SER A 202 -1.77 -4.64 -5.62
CA SER A 202 -1.72 -4.79 -7.07
C SER A 202 -2.94 -4.12 -7.68
N THR A 203 -2.76 -3.47 -8.83
CA THR A 203 -3.85 -2.81 -9.55
C THR A 203 -3.86 -3.16 -11.04
N LYS A 204 -5.07 -3.40 -11.54
CA LYS A 204 -5.35 -3.67 -12.96
C LYS A 204 -5.27 -2.40 -13.83
N ASP A 205 -5.21 -1.22 -13.21
CA ASP A 205 -5.13 0.06 -13.92
C ASP A 205 -3.76 0.18 -14.66
N PRO A 206 -3.72 0.37 -15.98
CA PRO A 206 -2.47 0.54 -16.73
C PRO A 206 -1.79 1.90 -16.48
N ASP A 207 -2.51 2.82 -15.82
CA ASP A 207 -2.08 4.20 -15.56
C ASP A 207 -1.51 4.38 -14.15
N LYS A 208 -1.70 3.37 -13.29
CA LYS A 208 -1.11 3.26 -11.95
C LYS A 208 -0.03 2.18 -11.99
N ILE A 209 1.22 2.60 -11.78
CA ILE A 209 2.39 1.73 -11.73
C ILE A 209 2.69 1.50 -10.24
N VAL A 210 2.60 0.28 -9.73
CA VAL A 210 2.99 -0.04 -8.35
C VAL A 210 4.51 0.02 -8.26
N ILE A 211 5.04 0.68 -7.24
CA ILE A 211 6.48 0.92 -7.08
C ILE A 211 6.97 0.55 -5.68
N SER A 212 8.13 -0.09 -5.61
CA SER A 212 8.74 -0.56 -4.36
C SER A 212 9.41 0.58 -3.58
N GLY A 213 9.81 1.65 -4.26
CA GLY A 213 10.32 2.86 -3.61
C GLY A 213 10.73 3.98 -4.56
N VAL A 214 10.89 5.18 -4.00
CA VAL A 214 11.39 6.40 -4.67
C VAL A 214 12.56 6.97 -3.86
N TYR A 215 13.65 7.32 -4.53
CA TYR A 215 14.86 7.87 -3.92
C TYR A 215 15.23 9.20 -4.59
N LEU A 216 15.34 10.27 -3.81
CA LEU A 216 15.76 11.58 -4.28
C LEU A 216 17.25 11.79 -3.98
N PHE A 217 18.02 12.12 -5.02
CA PHE A 217 19.43 12.50 -4.93
C PHE A 217 19.57 13.98 -5.32
N MET A 218 20.19 14.79 -4.46
CA MET A 218 20.35 16.23 -4.69
C MET A 218 21.38 16.56 -5.79
N ASN A 219 22.24 15.60 -6.16
CA ASN A 219 23.34 15.76 -7.12
C ASN A 219 23.55 14.44 -7.90
N GLN A 220 24.14 14.53 -9.10
CA GLN A 220 24.50 13.40 -9.95
C GLN A 220 25.62 12.51 -9.36
N PHE A 221 26.48 13.06 -8.51
CA PHE A 221 27.62 12.34 -7.92
C PHE A 221 27.35 11.74 -6.52
N SER A 222 26.25 12.13 -5.87
CA SER A 222 25.87 11.59 -4.55
C SER A 222 25.51 10.11 -4.65
N LYS A 223 26.14 9.29 -3.81
CA LYS A 223 25.82 7.85 -3.61
C LYS A 223 24.75 7.62 -2.55
N THR A 224 24.62 8.53 -1.58
CA THR A 224 23.53 8.54 -0.61
C THR A 224 22.31 9.27 -1.17
N PRO A 225 21.08 8.72 -1.02
CA PRO A 225 19.86 9.48 -1.24
C PRO A 225 19.71 10.54 -0.15
N ALA A 226 19.14 11.70 -0.49
CA ALA A 226 18.82 12.78 0.45
C ALA A 226 17.48 12.56 1.15
N SER A 227 16.54 11.90 0.47
CA SER A 227 15.30 11.38 1.04
C SER A 227 14.87 10.11 0.29
N GLN A 228 14.01 9.30 0.90
CA GLN A 228 13.44 8.10 0.28
C GLN A 228 12.01 7.83 0.78
N LEU A 229 11.16 7.30 -0.10
CA LEU A 229 9.93 6.59 0.25
C LEU A 229 10.10 5.12 -0.13
N ILE A 230 9.68 4.19 0.71
CA ILE A 230 9.73 2.75 0.44
C ILE A 230 8.36 2.16 0.78
N SER A 231 7.82 1.31 -0.09
CA SER A 231 6.50 0.69 0.10
C SER A 231 6.46 -0.12 1.40
N GLY A 232 5.43 0.13 2.23
CA GLY A 232 5.23 -0.55 3.52
C GLY A 232 6.12 -0.05 4.67
N VAL A 233 6.89 1.02 4.48
CA VAL A 233 7.83 1.53 5.51
C VAL A 233 7.35 2.85 6.11
N GLY A 234 7.31 2.92 7.45
CA GLY A 234 7.00 4.13 8.20
C GLY A 234 5.54 4.55 8.02
N THR A 235 5.31 5.65 7.31
CA THR A 235 3.97 6.17 6.99
C THR A 235 3.44 5.71 5.64
N VAL A 236 4.24 5.03 4.81
CA VAL A 236 3.88 4.64 3.43
C VAL A 236 3.32 3.21 3.43
N THR A 237 2.20 2.98 2.75
CA THR A 237 1.64 1.62 2.61
C THR A 237 2.33 0.80 1.52
N ASP A 238 1.90 -0.45 1.36
CA ASP A 238 2.27 -1.33 0.26
C ASP A 238 1.75 -0.86 -1.11
N GLY A 239 0.76 0.05 -1.17
CA GLY A 239 0.22 0.61 -2.41
C GLY A 239 0.76 1.99 -2.77
N LEU A 240 2.08 2.15 -2.71
CA LEU A 240 2.77 3.30 -3.30
C LEU A 240 2.72 3.17 -4.84
N ILE A 241 2.15 4.17 -5.52
CA ILE A 241 2.00 4.18 -6.97
C ILE A 241 2.69 5.37 -7.62
N LEU A 242 3.19 5.16 -8.83
CA LEU A 242 3.63 6.17 -9.79
C LEU A 242 2.58 6.28 -10.91
N ARG A 243 2.12 7.50 -11.21
CA ARG A 243 1.26 7.82 -12.34
C ARG A 243 2.03 8.70 -13.32
N VAL A 244 2.26 8.19 -14.52
CA VAL A 244 3.00 8.92 -15.58
C VAL A 244 2.00 9.53 -16.56
N THR A 245 1.86 10.85 -16.51
CA THR A 245 0.89 11.62 -17.33
C THR A 245 1.62 12.58 -18.27
N THR A 246 0.87 13.42 -19.01
CA THR A 246 1.43 14.51 -19.80
C THR A 246 1.98 15.66 -18.93
N GLU A 247 1.47 15.83 -17.71
CA GLU A 247 1.87 16.90 -16.79
C GLU A 247 3.12 16.56 -15.96
N GLY A 248 3.46 15.28 -15.82
CA GLY A 248 4.65 14.84 -15.09
C GLY A 248 4.58 13.41 -14.56
N LEU A 249 5.48 13.12 -13.63
CA LEU A 249 5.54 11.93 -12.79
C LEU A 249 4.86 12.28 -11.45
N PHE A 250 3.75 11.62 -11.15
CA PHE A 250 2.96 11.87 -9.93
C PHE A 250 3.00 10.65 -9.01
N ILE A 251 3.08 10.86 -7.69
CA ILE A 251 3.22 9.76 -6.73
C ILE A 251 2.11 9.85 -5.69
N ASP A 252 1.47 8.71 -5.41
CA ASP A 252 0.34 8.63 -4.48
C ASP A 252 0.41 7.33 -3.65
N ASP A 253 -0.23 7.33 -2.50
CA ASP A 253 -0.52 6.14 -1.70
C ASP A 253 -1.99 5.77 -1.93
N ASP A 254 -2.24 4.81 -2.82
CA ASP A 254 -3.57 4.47 -3.34
C ASP A 254 -4.43 3.72 -2.29
N VAL A 255 -3.80 3.18 -1.24
CA VAL A 255 -4.48 2.51 -0.11
C VAL A 255 -5.07 3.55 0.84
N ARG A 256 -4.30 4.61 1.16
CA ARG A 256 -4.76 5.71 2.02
C ARG A 256 -5.43 6.85 1.24
N ASN A 257 -5.37 6.81 -0.09
CA ASN A 257 -5.72 7.92 -0.99
C ASN A 257 -4.96 9.23 -0.64
N VAL A 258 -3.69 9.11 -0.23
CA VAL A 258 -2.83 10.24 0.16
C VAL A 258 -1.85 10.56 -0.97
N PRO A 259 -1.99 11.71 -1.66
CA PRO A 259 -1.07 12.10 -2.72
C PRO A 259 0.26 12.58 -2.14
N GLN A 260 1.38 12.02 -2.59
CA GLN A 260 2.73 12.34 -2.12
C GLN A 260 3.30 13.57 -2.86
N ARG A 261 2.56 14.70 -2.82
CA ARG A 261 2.79 15.90 -3.64
C ARG A 261 4.19 16.50 -3.57
N GLU A 262 4.91 16.27 -2.48
CA GLU A 262 6.31 16.69 -2.30
C GLU A 262 7.28 16.00 -3.27
N TRP A 263 6.86 14.87 -3.85
CA TRP A 263 7.64 14.03 -4.75
C TRP A 263 7.24 14.16 -6.22
N ASP A 264 6.14 14.87 -6.53
CA ASP A 264 5.66 15.05 -7.91
C ASP A 264 6.67 15.81 -8.79
N VAL A 265 7.07 15.22 -9.92
CA VAL A 265 8.06 15.79 -10.85
C VAL A 265 7.38 16.22 -12.15
N LYS A 266 7.12 17.52 -12.29
CA LYS A 266 6.39 18.10 -13.43
C LYS A 266 7.22 18.05 -14.72
N THR A 267 6.57 17.79 -15.86
CA THR A 267 7.22 17.58 -17.18
C THR A 267 8.18 18.71 -17.56
N TRP A 268 7.84 19.96 -17.27
CA TRP A 268 8.68 21.12 -17.62
C TRP A 268 9.96 21.26 -16.77
N THR A 269 10.02 20.62 -15.59
CA THR A 269 11.26 20.55 -14.81
C THR A 269 12.16 19.41 -15.27
N LEU A 270 11.63 18.40 -15.98
CA LEU A 270 12.44 17.29 -16.49
C LEU A 270 13.43 17.77 -17.56
N LYS A 271 14.64 17.19 -17.50
CA LYS A 271 15.71 17.31 -18.50
C LYS A 271 15.87 16.00 -19.27
N GLN A 272 15.94 14.90 -18.53
CA GLN A 272 16.19 13.56 -19.06
C GLN A 272 15.51 12.52 -18.17
N VAL A 273 14.93 11.49 -18.78
CA VAL A 273 14.41 10.31 -18.08
C VAL A 273 15.06 9.06 -18.68
N GLU A 274 15.52 8.16 -17.83
CA GLU A 274 16.26 6.97 -18.26
C GLU A 274 15.65 5.68 -17.69
N THR A 275 15.64 4.61 -18.48
CA THR A 275 15.12 3.30 -18.07
C THR A 275 16.25 2.28 -17.99
N GLY A 276 16.40 1.64 -16.83
CA GLY A 276 17.27 0.49 -16.61
C GLY A 276 16.49 -0.78 -16.26
N GLU A 277 17.13 -1.93 -16.43
CA GLU A 277 16.58 -3.26 -16.14
C GLU A 277 17.63 -4.10 -15.38
N TRP A 278 17.17 -4.89 -14.40
CA TRP A 278 17.98 -5.87 -13.67
C TRP A 278 17.29 -7.23 -13.67
N LYS A 279 17.43 -7.93 -14.81
CA LYS A 279 16.76 -9.20 -15.14
C LYS A 279 16.93 -10.32 -14.12
N SER A 280 18.08 -10.43 -13.45
CA SER A 280 18.29 -11.49 -12.44
C SER A 280 17.54 -11.29 -11.13
N LYS A 281 16.77 -10.20 -10.99
CA LYS A 281 15.91 -9.90 -9.83
C LYS A 281 14.48 -9.49 -10.19
N GLY A 282 14.14 -9.41 -11.48
CA GLY A 282 12.86 -8.86 -11.92
C GLY A 282 12.63 -7.40 -11.51
N LEU A 283 13.68 -6.58 -11.44
CA LEU A 283 13.59 -5.17 -11.07
C LEU A 283 13.86 -4.25 -12.26
N HIS A 284 13.02 -3.24 -12.42
CA HIS A 284 13.21 -2.11 -13.33
C HIS A 284 13.50 -0.83 -12.55
N LEU A 285 14.31 0.02 -13.17
CA LEU A 285 14.72 1.32 -12.63
C LEU A 285 14.29 2.43 -13.58
N LEU A 286 13.59 3.43 -13.06
CA LEU A 286 13.35 4.69 -13.77
C LEU A 286 14.19 5.79 -13.11
N ARG A 287 15.04 6.48 -13.86
CA ARG A 287 15.90 7.58 -13.38
C ARG A 287 15.48 8.89 -14.05
N ALA A 288 14.74 9.73 -13.34
CA ALA A 288 14.30 11.04 -13.81
C ALA A 288 15.23 12.15 -13.30
N THR A 289 15.86 12.89 -14.20
CA THR A 289 16.76 14.01 -13.90
C THR A 289 16.07 15.34 -14.20
N ASN A 290 15.94 16.18 -13.18
CA ASN A 290 15.43 17.55 -13.26
C ASN A 290 16.51 18.49 -13.85
N ARG A 291 16.10 19.56 -14.52
CA ARG A 291 16.94 20.69 -14.96
C ARG A 291 17.74 21.31 -13.80
N GLU A 292 17.22 21.25 -12.57
CA GLU A 292 17.87 21.62 -11.31
C GLU A 292 19.02 20.68 -10.88
N GLY A 293 19.29 19.58 -11.61
CA GLY A 293 20.33 18.59 -11.26
C GLY A 293 19.92 17.53 -10.23
N LYS A 294 18.78 17.70 -9.55
CA LYS A 294 18.12 16.68 -8.74
C LYS A 294 17.77 15.45 -9.58
N ARG A 295 17.97 14.24 -9.03
CA ARG A 295 17.59 12.97 -9.66
C ARG A 295 16.61 12.20 -8.77
N TYR A 296 15.57 11.66 -9.38
CA TYR A 296 14.59 10.77 -8.76
C TYR A 296 14.80 9.37 -9.35
N LEU A 297 15.06 8.38 -8.50
CA LEU A 297 15.16 6.97 -8.87
C LEU A 297 13.92 6.23 -8.34
N PHE A 298 13.18 5.57 -9.23
CA PHE A 298 12.02 4.75 -8.90
C PHE A 298 12.38 3.28 -9.09
N VAL A 299 12.15 2.46 -8.06
CA VAL A 299 12.32 1.01 -8.11
C VAL A 299 10.95 0.39 -8.39
N ILE A 300 10.88 -0.42 -9.44
CA ILE A 300 9.64 -0.90 -10.06
C ILE A 300 9.78 -2.40 -10.32
N ASP A 301 8.72 -3.17 -10.11
CA ASP A 301 8.71 -4.61 -10.40
C ASP A 301 8.60 -4.90 -11.91
N GLU A 302 9.15 -6.01 -12.38
CA GLU A 302 9.08 -6.44 -13.78
C GLU A 302 7.64 -6.60 -14.28
N SER A 303 6.69 -7.02 -13.43
CA SER A 303 5.27 -7.12 -13.79
C SER A 303 4.61 -5.77 -14.09
N GLU A 304 5.17 -4.66 -13.60
CA GLU A 304 4.68 -3.29 -13.80
C GLU A 304 5.49 -2.51 -14.85
N SER A 305 6.65 -3.04 -15.29
CA SER A 305 7.60 -2.41 -16.22
C SER A 305 6.99 -1.95 -17.56
N TRP A 306 6.03 -2.71 -18.10
CA TRP A 306 5.35 -2.40 -19.36
C TRP A 306 4.48 -1.13 -19.22
N LYS A 307 3.88 -0.89 -18.05
CA LYS A 307 3.13 0.35 -17.76
C LYS A 307 4.07 1.56 -17.79
N VAL A 308 5.32 1.42 -17.35
CA VAL A 308 6.35 2.48 -17.43
C VAL A 308 6.59 2.87 -18.89
N SER A 309 6.78 1.88 -19.77
CA SER A 309 6.97 2.11 -21.21
C SER A 309 5.77 2.82 -21.83
N THR A 310 4.55 2.42 -21.50
CA THR A 310 3.31 3.09 -21.94
C THR A 310 3.19 4.52 -21.39
N GLY A 311 3.53 4.73 -20.13
CA GLY A 311 3.58 6.05 -19.49
C GLY A 311 4.56 7.00 -20.17
N LEU A 312 5.79 6.56 -20.45
CA LEU A 312 6.80 7.38 -21.11
C LEU A 312 6.40 7.77 -22.55
N GLN A 313 5.67 6.91 -23.25
CA GLN A 313 5.08 7.28 -24.56
C GLN A 313 4.00 8.37 -24.44
N ARG A 314 3.28 8.47 -23.32
CA ARG A 314 2.33 9.57 -23.05
C ARG A 314 3.06 10.84 -22.65
N LEU A 315 4.04 10.73 -21.74
CA LEU A 315 4.88 11.84 -21.30
C LEU A 315 5.56 12.53 -22.49
N ARG A 316 6.17 11.76 -23.41
CA ARG A 316 6.82 12.27 -24.63
C ARG A 316 5.85 12.90 -25.65
N LYS A 317 4.54 12.63 -25.57
CA LYS A 317 3.50 13.30 -26.38
C LYS A 317 3.04 14.62 -25.76
N SER A 318 3.48 14.98 -24.56
CA SER A 318 3.15 16.25 -23.93
C SER A 318 3.83 17.44 -24.66
N PRO A 319 3.13 18.56 -24.91
CA PRO A 319 3.76 19.76 -25.43
C PRO A 319 4.80 20.35 -24.46
N LEU A 320 4.70 20.03 -23.17
CA LEU A 320 5.69 20.43 -22.16
C LEU A 320 6.98 19.58 -22.22
N ALA A 321 6.97 18.44 -22.93
CA ALA A 321 8.08 17.48 -23.01
C ALA A 321 8.98 17.65 -24.25
N GLN A 322 8.84 18.72 -25.04
CA GLN A 322 9.53 18.86 -26.34
C GLN A 322 11.07 18.81 -26.28
N GLN A 323 11.67 19.03 -25.10
CA GLN A 323 13.11 18.93 -24.85
C GLN A 323 13.50 17.74 -23.95
N LEU A 324 12.58 16.81 -23.67
CA LEU A 324 12.82 15.67 -22.79
C LEU A 324 13.62 14.58 -23.51
N ALA A 325 14.87 14.39 -23.11
CA ALA A 325 15.63 13.21 -23.51
C ALA A 325 15.06 11.95 -22.82
N VAL A 326 14.87 10.87 -23.58
CA VAL A 326 14.52 9.54 -23.05
C VAL A 326 15.56 8.54 -23.54
N SER A 327 16.30 7.91 -22.63
CA SER A 327 17.42 7.00 -22.91
C SER A 327 17.35 5.69 -22.14
N GLY A 328 18.05 4.66 -22.62
CA GLY A 328 18.32 3.46 -21.81
C GLY A 328 19.53 3.68 -20.91
N MET A 329 19.47 3.20 -19.66
CA MET A 329 20.66 3.01 -18.84
C MET A 329 21.36 1.70 -19.22
N ALA A 330 22.68 1.63 -19.08
CA ALA A 330 23.39 0.36 -19.18
C ALA A 330 22.95 -0.57 -18.02
N ALA A 331 22.85 -1.88 -18.30
CA ALA A 331 22.46 -2.86 -17.28
C ALA A 331 23.44 -2.94 -16.10
N SER A 332 24.73 -2.65 -16.35
CA SER A 332 25.75 -2.43 -15.31
C SER A 332 25.37 -1.33 -14.32
N ASP A 333 24.86 -0.22 -14.84
CA ASP A 333 24.59 1.00 -14.08
C ASP A 333 23.27 0.88 -13.32
N ALA A 334 22.27 0.25 -13.95
CA ALA A 334 21.01 -0.12 -13.31
C ALA A 334 21.25 -1.08 -12.15
N ARG A 335 22.04 -2.14 -12.36
CA ARG A 335 22.48 -3.08 -11.32
C ARG A 335 23.25 -2.36 -10.21
N GLY A 336 24.34 -1.65 -10.53
CA GLY A 336 25.19 -1.01 -9.53
C GLY A 336 24.50 0.07 -8.71
N THR A 337 23.50 0.76 -9.27
CA THR A 337 22.67 1.71 -8.49
C THR A 337 21.65 1.03 -7.59
N LEU A 338 21.09 -0.11 -7.99
CA LEU A 338 20.20 -0.92 -7.15
C LEU A 338 20.96 -1.67 -6.03
N GLU A 339 22.16 -2.20 -6.32
CA GLU A 339 23.08 -2.77 -5.32
C GLU A 339 23.49 -1.72 -4.26
N MET A 340 23.86 -0.51 -4.70
CA MET A 340 24.16 0.62 -3.83
C MET A 340 22.98 1.04 -2.93
N LEU A 341 21.74 0.85 -3.41
CA LEU A 341 20.52 1.15 -2.67
C LEU A 341 20.06 -0.02 -1.76
N GLY A 342 20.79 -1.13 -1.70
CA GLY A 342 20.46 -2.27 -0.84
C GLY A 342 19.45 -3.25 -1.41
N TRP A 343 19.10 -3.16 -2.70
CA TRP A 343 18.26 -4.15 -3.40
C TRP A 343 19.08 -5.35 -3.92
N ALA A 344 20.28 -5.56 -3.36
CA ALA A 344 21.28 -6.56 -3.73
C ALA A 344 20.86 -8.02 -3.47
#